data_AF-A0A165CSC6-F1
#
_entry.id   AF-A0A165CSC6-F1
#
_cell.length_a   1.000
_cell.length_b   1.000
_cell.length_c   1.000
_cell.angle_alpha   90.00
_cell.angle_beta   90.00
_cell.angle_gamma   90.00
#
_symmetry.space_group_name_H-M   'P 1'
#
loop_
_entity.id
_entity.type
_entity.pdbx_description
1 polymer ?
#
loop_
_entity_poly.entity_id
_entity_poly.type
_entity_poly.pdbx_seq_one_letter_code
_entity_poly.pdbx_strand_id
1 'polypeptide(L)'
;MGADKLDDSTRRSLERLAHGISGDLLPVQVRLFFYGALALHDQHRVDDTLAASTSPHGLRKHEIFWTSLYPVLCQAGYTLRRRYAPGWQHHGPPQIDDDPSFWKRFPETQPLDTTSFRAMPADCMRTGEKVVFKVLHTRRGHPNADEINILRFLNEEPRRSHPHNVCVPVYDYIRVPKTEWEDPELSLAVMPSLRRPEQLGYFWIYGFVFHVIKQSFEGLAFLHSLGIAHRDICTSNIMFSKGPPFRVYFIDFGLASQFDLRSLPQRVTWVGGKIQLPEVPHKSFTDRQPVDRSTRYDPFAADIYALYDTYLLDLTELPPFFNDLGELMHAPDPANRPRADECVQLFELELKRVPWQYLYQPTIPFRITYCMVGWKAAARHFVQTARAMFLFFLFGHTL
;
A
#
# COMPACT_ATOMS: atom_id res chain seq x y z
N MET A 1 -2.92 -15.48 -25.55
CA MET A 1 -4.11 -15.52 -24.68
C MET A 1 -5.32 -16.12 -25.42
N GLY A 2 -5.18 -17.24 -26.12
CA GLY A 2 -6.32 -17.86 -26.82
C GLY A 2 -7.00 -16.96 -27.87
N ALA A 3 -6.29 -15.97 -28.43
CA ALA A 3 -6.84 -15.02 -29.41
C ALA A 3 -7.38 -15.71 -30.68
N ASP A 4 -6.88 -16.93 -30.95
CA ASP A 4 -7.31 -17.78 -32.07
C ASP A 4 -8.72 -18.35 -31.87
N LYS A 5 -9.27 -18.29 -30.65
CA LYS A 5 -10.63 -18.73 -30.33
C LYS A 5 -11.66 -17.59 -30.35
N LEU A 6 -11.21 -16.34 -30.34
CA LEU A 6 -12.10 -15.17 -30.36
C LEU A 6 -12.77 -15.04 -31.73
N ASP A 7 -14.04 -14.63 -31.74
CA ASP A 7 -14.70 -14.22 -32.98
C ASP A 7 -14.08 -12.92 -33.53
N ASP A 8 -14.36 -12.63 -34.80
CA ASP A 8 -13.78 -11.47 -35.50
C ASP A 8 -14.24 -10.12 -34.93
N SER A 9 -15.45 -10.03 -34.38
CA SER A 9 -15.97 -8.81 -33.74
C SER A 9 -15.21 -8.48 -32.47
N THR A 10 -14.99 -9.50 -31.64
CA THR A 10 -14.20 -9.41 -30.42
C THR A 10 -12.76 -9.03 -30.75
N ARG A 11 -12.12 -9.71 -31.71
CA ARG A 11 -10.74 -9.40 -32.13
C ARG A 11 -10.58 -7.96 -32.60
N ARG A 12 -11.48 -7.48 -33.47
CA ARG A 12 -11.47 -6.08 -33.94
C ARG A 12 -11.62 -5.09 -32.79
N SER A 13 -12.46 -5.38 -31.81
CA SER A 13 -12.65 -4.51 -30.64
C SER A 13 -11.37 -4.39 -29.81
N LEU A 14 -10.69 -5.51 -29.57
CA LEU A 14 -9.41 -5.54 -28.86
C LEU A 14 -8.32 -4.78 -29.61
N GLU A 15 -8.20 -4.98 -30.92
CA GLU A 15 -7.24 -4.26 -31.77
C GLU A 15 -7.49 -2.75 -31.74
N ARG A 16 -8.76 -2.33 -31.84
CA ARG A 16 -9.13 -0.91 -31.77
C ARG A 16 -8.74 -0.29 -30.43
N LEU A 17 -9.00 -0.96 -29.31
CA LEU A 17 -8.61 -0.47 -27.98
C LEU A 17 -7.07 -0.47 -27.81
N ALA A 18 -6.37 -1.48 -28.32
CA ALA A 18 -4.92 -1.58 -28.19
C ALA A 18 -4.17 -0.49 -28.99
N HIS A 19 -4.70 -0.08 -30.15
CA HIS A 19 -4.09 0.97 -30.98
C HIS A 19 -4.62 2.37 -30.66
N GLY A 20 -5.91 2.49 -30.35
CA GLY A 20 -6.58 3.78 -30.15
C GLY A 20 -6.35 4.41 -28.78
N ILE A 21 -5.83 3.64 -27.81
CA ILE A 21 -5.58 4.12 -26.44
C ILE A 21 -4.08 4.24 -26.22
N SER A 22 -3.65 5.40 -25.70
CA SER A 22 -2.24 5.68 -25.47
C SER A 22 -1.69 5.04 -24.18
N GLY A 23 -0.36 4.93 -24.11
CA GLY A 23 0.37 4.39 -22.97
C GLY A 23 0.85 2.96 -23.18
N ASP A 24 2.02 2.66 -22.65
CA ASP A 24 2.60 1.33 -22.68
C ASP A 24 2.09 0.48 -21.51
N LEU A 25 2.05 -0.82 -21.72
CA LEU A 25 1.67 -1.79 -20.69
C LEU A 25 2.92 -2.49 -20.18
N LEU A 26 3.11 -2.45 -18.86
CA LEU A 26 4.03 -3.36 -18.18
C LEU A 26 3.55 -4.80 -18.38
N PRO A 27 4.45 -5.81 -18.39
CA PRO A 27 4.06 -7.21 -18.56
C PRO A 27 2.96 -7.67 -17.60
N VAL A 28 2.99 -7.17 -16.35
CA VAL A 28 2.01 -7.46 -15.30
C VAL A 28 0.63 -6.80 -15.50
N GLN A 29 0.52 -5.81 -16.39
CA GLN A 29 -0.71 -5.10 -16.71
C GLN A 29 -1.45 -5.69 -17.92
N VAL A 30 -0.75 -6.42 -18.80
CA VAL A 30 -1.30 -6.92 -20.07
C VAL A 30 -2.56 -7.76 -19.85
N ARG A 31 -2.57 -8.65 -18.85
CA ARG A 31 -3.75 -9.47 -18.53
C ARG A 31 -4.95 -8.64 -18.08
N LEU A 32 -4.73 -7.62 -17.25
CA LEU A 32 -5.81 -6.75 -16.78
C LEU A 32 -6.37 -5.90 -17.91
N PHE A 33 -5.50 -5.40 -18.81
CA PHE A 33 -5.94 -4.71 -20.02
C PHE A 33 -6.77 -5.63 -20.91
N PHE A 34 -6.29 -6.85 -21.16
CA PHE A 34 -6.98 -7.82 -22.01
C PHE A 34 -8.38 -8.16 -21.49
N TYR A 35 -8.49 -8.47 -20.19
CA TYR A 35 -9.79 -8.67 -19.54
C TYR A 35 -10.68 -7.41 -19.66
N GLY A 36 -10.13 -6.22 -19.38
CA GLY A 36 -10.88 -4.98 -19.45
C GLY A 36 -11.40 -4.68 -20.86
N ALA A 37 -10.62 -5.00 -21.90
CA ALA A 37 -11.01 -4.85 -23.29
C ALA A 37 -12.15 -5.81 -23.67
N LEU A 38 -12.08 -7.08 -23.24
CA LEU A 38 -13.18 -8.04 -23.40
C LEU A 38 -14.45 -7.55 -22.67
N ALA A 39 -14.31 -7.11 -21.42
CA ALA A 39 -15.44 -6.63 -20.64
C ALA A 39 -16.10 -5.37 -21.26
N LEU A 40 -15.31 -4.47 -21.86
CA LEU A 40 -15.85 -3.32 -22.59
C LEU A 40 -16.54 -3.73 -23.90
N HIS A 41 -16.04 -4.77 -24.59
CA HIS A 41 -16.71 -5.33 -25.76
C HIS A 41 -18.10 -5.86 -25.38
N ASP A 42 -18.18 -6.71 -24.36
CA ASP A 42 -19.44 -7.30 -23.86
C ASP A 42 -20.44 -6.23 -23.38
N GLN A 43 -19.93 -5.08 -22.91
CA GLN A 43 -20.75 -3.94 -22.48
C GLN A 43 -21.16 -3.00 -23.62
N HIS A 44 -20.72 -3.24 -24.86
CA HIS A 44 -20.86 -2.30 -26.00
C HIS A 44 -20.25 -0.92 -25.73
N ARG A 45 -19.11 -0.89 -25.01
CA ARG A 45 -18.40 0.30 -24.54
C ARG A 45 -17.00 0.45 -25.12
N VAL A 46 -16.83 0.05 -26.38
CA VAL A 46 -15.56 0.25 -27.09
C VAL A 46 -15.47 1.69 -27.60
N ASP A 47 -16.53 2.19 -28.23
CA ASP A 47 -16.53 3.51 -28.87
C ASP A 47 -16.52 4.67 -27.86
N ASP A 48 -17.27 4.56 -26.76
CA ASP A 48 -17.26 5.58 -25.68
C ASP A 48 -15.88 5.67 -25.02
N THR A 49 -15.23 4.52 -24.79
CA THR A 49 -13.91 4.45 -24.18
C THR A 49 -12.84 5.04 -25.11
N LEU A 50 -12.90 4.74 -26.41
CA LEU A 50 -12.01 5.34 -27.41
C LEU A 50 -12.20 6.86 -27.46
N ALA A 51 -13.45 7.34 -27.44
CA ALA A 51 -13.74 8.77 -27.42
C ALA A 51 -13.23 9.44 -26.13
N ALA A 52 -13.28 8.77 -24.98
CA ALA A 52 -12.70 9.27 -23.73
C ALA A 52 -11.16 9.35 -23.78
N SER A 53 -10.51 8.46 -24.55
CA SER A 53 -9.06 8.38 -24.70
C SER A 53 -8.45 9.38 -25.68
N THR A 54 -9.21 10.01 -26.56
CA THR A 54 -8.68 10.98 -27.54
C THR A 54 -8.33 12.33 -26.93
N SER A 55 -8.85 12.66 -25.74
CA SER A 55 -8.50 13.90 -25.06
C SER A 55 -7.04 13.88 -24.56
N PRO A 56 -6.34 15.03 -24.45
CA PRO A 56 -4.97 15.10 -23.91
C PRO A 56 -4.81 14.45 -22.53
N HIS A 57 -5.88 14.41 -21.76
CA HIS A 57 -5.97 13.81 -20.42
C HIS A 57 -6.81 12.53 -20.39
N GLY A 58 -6.95 11.88 -21.55
CA GLY A 58 -7.76 10.71 -21.74
C GLY A 58 -7.25 9.49 -20.98
N LEU A 59 -8.06 8.43 -21.01
CA LEU A 59 -7.72 7.15 -20.39
C LEU A 59 -6.46 6.57 -21.02
N ARG A 60 -5.60 5.98 -20.17
CA ARG A 60 -4.41 5.21 -20.57
C ARG A 60 -4.71 3.70 -20.56
N LYS A 61 -3.93 2.90 -21.28
CA LYS A 61 -4.18 1.45 -21.38
C LYS A 61 -4.31 0.75 -20.02
N HIS A 62 -3.45 1.04 -19.04
CA HIS A 62 -3.51 0.40 -17.72
C HIS A 62 -4.76 0.74 -16.91
N GLU A 63 -5.55 1.73 -17.33
CA GLU A 63 -6.79 2.15 -16.69
C GLU A 63 -8.03 1.39 -17.19
N ILE A 64 -7.91 0.69 -18.33
CA ILE A 64 -9.04 0.03 -19.00
C ILE A 64 -9.71 -1.04 -18.15
N PHE A 65 -8.93 -1.76 -17.34
CA PHE A 65 -9.48 -2.67 -16.35
C PHE A 65 -10.51 -1.99 -15.45
N TRP A 66 -10.16 -0.85 -14.84
CA TRP A 66 -11.05 -0.15 -13.93
C TRP A 66 -12.23 0.54 -14.63
N THR A 67 -12.02 1.08 -15.84
CA THR A 67 -13.12 1.62 -16.67
C THR A 67 -14.17 0.57 -16.99
N SER A 68 -13.75 -0.67 -17.25
CA SER A 68 -14.66 -1.79 -17.52
C SER A 68 -15.48 -2.20 -16.30
N LEU A 69 -14.96 -1.97 -15.08
CA LEU A 69 -15.63 -2.34 -13.83
C LEU A 69 -16.56 -1.26 -13.28
N TYR A 70 -16.57 -0.06 -13.87
CA TYR A 70 -17.37 1.06 -13.37
C TYR A 70 -18.86 0.70 -13.15
N PRO A 71 -19.59 0.06 -14.10
CA PRO A 71 -21.01 -0.23 -13.89
C PRO A 71 -21.26 -1.22 -12.76
N VAL A 72 -20.41 -2.24 -12.64
CA VAL A 72 -20.51 -3.29 -11.62
C VAL A 72 -20.24 -2.73 -10.22
N LEU A 73 -19.24 -1.84 -10.10
CA LEU A 73 -18.93 -1.18 -8.84
C LEU A 73 -20.04 -0.20 -8.42
N CYS A 74 -20.65 0.50 -9.37
CA CYS A 74 -21.82 1.34 -9.11
C CYS A 74 -23.00 0.53 -8.58
N GLN A 75 -23.28 -0.64 -9.16
CA GLN A 75 -24.31 -1.56 -8.67
C GLN A 75 -24.00 -2.08 -7.25
N ALA A 76 -22.72 -2.29 -6.95
CA ALA A 76 -22.24 -2.64 -5.61
C ALA A 76 -22.23 -1.47 -4.61
N GLY A 77 -22.67 -0.26 -5.02
CA GLY A 77 -22.78 0.91 -4.15
C GLY A 77 -21.50 1.75 -4.02
N TYR A 78 -20.60 1.68 -5.01
CA TYR A 78 -19.34 2.43 -5.03
C TYR A 78 -19.14 3.22 -6.32
N THR A 79 -18.63 4.44 -6.19
CA THR A 79 -18.33 5.31 -7.33
C THR A 79 -16.83 5.50 -7.48
N LEU A 80 -16.30 5.23 -8.67
CA LEU A 80 -14.93 5.62 -9.03
C LEU A 80 -14.87 7.11 -9.43
N ARG A 81 -13.65 7.65 -9.57
CA ARG A 81 -13.44 9.00 -10.15
C ARG A 81 -14.17 9.13 -11.49
N ARG A 82 -14.71 10.32 -11.76
CA ARG A 82 -15.55 10.57 -12.95
C ARG A 82 -14.90 10.17 -14.28
N ARG A 83 -13.56 10.20 -14.39
CA ARG A 83 -12.83 9.75 -15.59
C ARG A 83 -13.11 8.32 -16.04
N TYR A 84 -13.54 7.46 -15.12
CA TYR A 84 -13.84 6.06 -15.42
C TYR A 84 -15.32 5.82 -15.75
N ALA A 85 -16.17 6.85 -15.63
CA ALA A 85 -17.58 6.76 -15.93
C ALA A 85 -17.82 6.63 -17.45
N PRO A 86 -18.84 5.87 -17.89
CA PRO A 86 -19.24 5.81 -19.30
C PRO A 86 -19.47 7.20 -19.88
N GLY A 87 -18.91 7.44 -21.07
CA GLY A 87 -19.05 8.72 -21.78
C GLY A 87 -18.31 9.92 -21.19
N TRP A 88 -17.46 9.75 -20.18
CA TRP A 88 -16.68 10.87 -19.65
C TRP A 88 -15.69 11.40 -20.69
N GLN A 89 -15.63 12.73 -20.84
CA GLN A 89 -14.65 13.43 -21.64
C GLN A 89 -14.16 14.66 -20.88
N HIS A 90 -12.86 14.94 -20.97
CA HIS A 90 -12.32 16.19 -20.44
C HIS A 90 -12.54 17.32 -21.45
N HIS A 91 -13.33 18.33 -21.04
CA HIS A 91 -13.57 19.56 -21.81
C HIS A 91 -12.84 20.78 -21.22
N GLY A 92 -11.97 20.57 -20.24
CA GLY A 92 -11.19 21.65 -19.63
C GLY A 92 -10.01 22.08 -20.50
N PRO A 93 -9.30 23.15 -20.09
CA PRO A 93 -8.14 23.62 -20.83
C PRO A 93 -7.06 22.53 -20.89
N PRO A 94 -6.32 22.43 -22.00
CA PRO A 94 -5.14 21.56 -22.04
C PRO A 94 -4.18 21.99 -20.93
N GLN A 95 -3.44 21.01 -20.39
CA GLN A 95 -2.39 21.33 -19.46
C GLN A 95 -1.29 22.08 -20.22
N ILE A 96 -1.02 23.31 -19.81
CA ILE A 96 0.14 24.08 -20.28
C ILE A 96 1.21 23.81 -19.23
N ASP A 97 2.21 23.00 -19.58
CA ASP A 97 3.33 22.54 -18.73
C ASP A 97 2.97 21.53 -17.62
N ASP A 98 3.95 20.75 -17.15
CA ASP A 98 3.85 19.79 -16.05
C ASP A 98 3.61 20.46 -14.67
N ASP A 99 2.75 21.48 -14.60
CA ASP A 99 2.39 22.19 -13.39
C ASP A 99 1.55 21.30 -12.44
N PRO A 100 2.07 20.95 -11.24
CA PRO A 100 1.33 20.19 -10.24
C PRO A 100 0.03 20.88 -9.78
N SER A 101 -0.10 22.20 -9.97
CA SER A 101 -1.31 22.95 -9.66
C SER A 101 -2.49 22.56 -10.55
N PHE A 102 -2.24 22.06 -11.76
CA PHE A 102 -3.28 21.59 -12.68
C PHE A 102 -4.09 20.45 -12.08
N TRP A 103 -3.42 19.41 -11.56
CA TRP A 103 -4.06 18.26 -10.92
C TRP A 103 -4.82 18.63 -9.66
N LYS A 104 -4.40 19.70 -8.97
CA LYS A 104 -5.12 20.23 -7.82
C LYS A 104 -6.43 20.92 -8.24
N ARG A 105 -6.45 21.56 -9.41
CA ARG A 105 -7.62 22.23 -9.97
C ARG A 105 -8.58 21.26 -10.67
N PHE A 106 -8.04 20.20 -11.28
CA PHE A 106 -8.76 19.16 -12.02
C PHE A 106 -8.38 17.76 -11.52
N PRO A 107 -8.69 17.39 -10.26
CA PRO A 107 -8.29 16.10 -9.71
C PRO A 107 -8.87 14.89 -10.46
N GLU A 108 -9.98 15.08 -11.17
CA GLU A 108 -10.59 14.07 -12.02
C GLU A 108 -9.77 13.72 -13.26
N THR A 109 -8.86 14.59 -13.71
CA THR A 109 -8.03 14.35 -14.90
C THR A 109 -6.72 13.64 -14.58
N GLN A 110 -6.39 13.45 -13.30
CA GLN A 110 -5.16 12.78 -12.90
C GLN A 110 -5.23 11.28 -13.25
N PRO A 111 -4.33 10.75 -14.10
CA PRO A 111 -4.32 9.34 -14.44
C PRO A 111 -4.01 8.47 -13.22
N LEU A 112 -4.39 7.20 -13.28
CA LEU A 112 -3.91 6.23 -12.30
C LEU A 112 -2.38 6.08 -12.43
N ASP A 113 -1.69 5.95 -11.29
CA ASP A 113 -0.26 5.66 -11.28
C ASP A 113 0.04 4.33 -11.99
N THR A 114 1.05 4.32 -12.87
CA THR A 114 1.40 3.15 -13.67
C THR A 114 1.94 2.01 -12.81
N THR A 115 2.55 2.29 -11.66
CA THR A 115 3.11 1.26 -10.77
C THR A 115 2.10 0.74 -9.75
N SER A 116 1.15 1.58 -9.33
CA SER A 116 0.10 1.28 -8.34
C SER A 116 -1.23 0.87 -8.99
N PHE A 117 -1.19 0.36 -10.21
CA PHE A 117 -2.36 0.08 -11.06
C PHE A 117 -3.38 -0.93 -10.49
N ARG A 118 -2.98 -1.73 -9.48
CA ARG A 118 -3.85 -2.70 -8.79
C ARG A 118 -4.68 -2.09 -7.65
N ALA A 119 -4.49 -0.81 -7.34
CA ALA A 119 -5.26 -0.11 -6.34
C ALA A 119 -6.11 1.00 -6.98
N MET A 120 -7.38 1.14 -6.60
CA MET A 120 -8.27 2.17 -7.14
C MET A 120 -9.04 2.87 -6.01
N PRO A 121 -8.82 4.18 -5.80
CA PRO A 121 -9.65 4.99 -4.91
C PRO A 121 -11.10 5.05 -5.38
N ALA A 122 -12.03 4.95 -4.44
CA ALA A 122 -13.46 5.05 -4.69
C ALA A 122 -14.20 5.67 -3.49
N ASP A 123 -15.46 5.99 -3.72
CA ASP A 123 -16.37 6.53 -2.71
C ASP A 123 -17.50 5.52 -2.47
N CYS A 124 -17.79 5.19 -1.21
CA CYS A 124 -19.01 4.49 -0.87
C CYS A 124 -20.19 5.44 -1.10
N MET A 125 -21.12 5.08 -1.99
CA MET A 125 -22.28 5.92 -2.32
C MET A 125 -23.20 6.14 -1.12
N ARG A 126 -23.30 5.16 -0.22
CA ARG A 126 -24.19 5.20 0.96
C ARG A 126 -23.65 6.11 2.06
N THR A 127 -22.37 6.02 2.39
CA THR A 127 -21.77 6.74 3.53
C THR A 127 -20.95 7.96 3.11
N GLY A 128 -20.58 8.08 1.83
CA GLY A 128 -19.60 9.05 1.36
C GLY A 128 -18.17 8.74 1.80
N GLU A 129 -17.94 7.61 2.47
CA GLU A 129 -16.61 7.24 2.94
C GLU A 129 -15.68 6.91 1.79
N LYS A 130 -14.44 7.39 1.93
CA LYS A 130 -13.35 7.11 0.99
C LYS A 130 -12.83 5.70 1.22
N VAL A 131 -12.85 4.88 0.18
CA VAL A 131 -12.34 3.50 0.17
C VAL A 131 -11.31 3.32 -0.93
N VAL A 132 -10.60 2.20 -0.89
CA VAL A 132 -9.68 1.76 -1.93
C VAL A 132 -10.00 0.32 -2.28
N PHE A 133 -10.14 0.03 -3.57
CA PHE A 133 -10.17 -1.33 -4.07
C PHE A 133 -8.75 -1.82 -4.32
N LYS A 134 -8.46 -3.06 -3.91
CA LYS A 134 -7.24 -3.77 -4.29
C LYS A 134 -7.56 -5.03 -5.08
N VAL A 135 -6.92 -5.22 -6.23
CA VAL A 135 -7.05 -6.42 -7.05
C VAL A 135 -6.28 -7.59 -6.42
N LEU A 136 -6.96 -8.70 -6.18
CA LEU A 136 -6.43 -9.93 -5.61
C LEU A 136 -6.67 -11.12 -6.54
N HIS A 137 -5.71 -12.04 -6.60
CA HIS A 137 -5.84 -13.30 -7.35
C HIS A 137 -6.53 -14.35 -6.48
N THR A 138 -7.47 -15.08 -7.07
CA THR A 138 -8.25 -16.13 -6.36
C THR A 138 -7.97 -17.54 -6.85
N ARG A 139 -7.32 -17.68 -8.02
CA ARG A 139 -6.97 -18.99 -8.58
C ARG A 139 -6.04 -19.75 -7.65
N ARG A 140 -6.45 -20.96 -7.26
CA ARG A 140 -5.62 -21.86 -6.46
C ARG A 140 -4.29 -22.17 -7.16
N GLY A 141 -3.19 -22.06 -6.43
CA GLY A 141 -1.83 -22.28 -6.96
C GLY A 141 -1.25 -21.13 -7.77
N HIS A 142 -1.97 -20.01 -7.92
CA HIS A 142 -1.37 -18.78 -8.43
C HIS A 142 -0.35 -18.23 -7.42
N PRO A 143 0.84 -17.75 -7.84
CA PRO A 143 1.88 -17.28 -6.91
C PRO A 143 1.43 -16.20 -5.93
N ASN A 144 0.45 -15.38 -6.32
CA ASN A 144 -0.09 -14.29 -5.51
C ASN A 144 -1.46 -14.62 -4.87
N ALA A 145 -1.91 -15.88 -4.89
CA ALA A 145 -3.19 -16.26 -4.28
C ALA A 145 -3.10 -16.38 -2.75
N ASP A 146 -1.91 -16.39 -2.16
CA ASP A 146 -1.74 -16.43 -0.72
C ASP A 146 -2.21 -15.12 -0.07
N GLU A 147 -2.10 -13.99 -0.78
CA GLU A 147 -2.52 -12.69 -0.27
C GLU A 147 -3.99 -12.66 0.16
N ILE A 148 -4.92 -13.17 -0.67
CA ILE A 148 -6.34 -13.17 -0.30
C ILE A 148 -6.62 -14.10 0.89
N ASN A 149 -5.89 -15.21 1.01
CA ASN A 149 -6.05 -16.14 2.13
C ASN A 149 -5.56 -15.52 3.44
N ILE A 150 -4.39 -14.87 3.42
CA ILE A 150 -3.85 -14.15 4.58
C ILE A 150 -4.77 -13.00 4.99
N LEU A 151 -5.22 -12.19 4.02
CA LEU A 151 -6.15 -11.09 4.29
C LEU A 151 -7.45 -11.58 4.93
N ARG A 152 -8.04 -12.67 4.42
CA ARG A 152 -9.25 -13.27 5.01
C ARG A 152 -8.98 -13.75 6.43
N PHE A 153 -7.93 -14.52 6.62
CA PHE A 153 -7.54 -15.05 7.93
C PHE A 153 -7.37 -13.93 8.97
N LEU A 154 -6.67 -12.85 8.63
CA LEU A 154 -6.45 -11.71 9.52
C LEU A 154 -7.70 -10.83 9.72
N ASN A 155 -8.69 -10.90 8.83
CA ASN A 155 -9.94 -10.13 8.89
C ASN A 155 -11.14 -10.92 9.43
N GLU A 156 -10.91 -12.12 9.97
CA GLU A 156 -11.88 -12.91 10.72
C GLU A 156 -11.76 -12.70 12.23
N GLU A 157 -12.87 -12.78 12.96
CA GLU A 157 -12.84 -12.75 14.42
C GLU A 157 -12.23 -14.04 15.00
N PRO A 158 -11.50 -13.98 16.13
CA PRO A 158 -11.22 -12.79 16.95
C PRO A 158 -10.00 -11.96 16.46
N ARG A 159 -9.34 -12.38 15.38
CA ARG A 159 -8.10 -11.73 14.89
C ARG A 159 -8.38 -10.32 14.40
N ARG A 160 -9.50 -10.09 13.72
CA ARG A 160 -9.93 -8.78 13.21
C ARG A 160 -10.00 -7.72 14.31
N SER A 161 -10.60 -8.05 15.45
CA SER A 161 -10.73 -7.14 16.59
C SER A 161 -9.53 -7.10 17.54
N HIS A 162 -8.52 -7.97 17.32
CA HIS A 162 -7.33 -8.00 18.15
C HIS A 162 -6.60 -6.64 18.11
N PRO A 163 -6.22 -6.06 19.27
CA PRO A 163 -5.66 -4.71 19.33
C PRO A 163 -4.38 -4.57 18.50
N HIS A 164 -3.51 -5.58 18.55
CA HIS A 164 -2.24 -5.62 17.82
C HIS A 164 -2.38 -6.11 16.38
N ASN A 165 -3.59 -6.33 15.86
CA ASN A 165 -3.71 -6.66 14.44
C ASN A 165 -3.49 -5.41 13.57
N VAL A 166 -2.29 -5.30 13.02
CA VAL A 166 -1.91 -4.22 12.09
C VAL A 166 -2.32 -4.52 10.65
N CYS A 167 -2.95 -5.65 10.33
CA CYS A 167 -3.47 -5.89 8.99
C CYS A 167 -4.53 -4.84 8.63
N VAL A 168 -4.46 -4.30 7.42
CA VAL A 168 -5.50 -3.42 6.90
C VAL A 168 -6.89 -4.09 6.94
N PRO A 169 -7.92 -3.41 7.46
CA PRO A 169 -9.27 -3.94 7.47
C PRO A 169 -9.79 -4.15 6.04
N VAL A 170 -10.42 -5.30 5.80
CA VAL A 170 -11.18 -5.56 4.58
C VAL A 170 -12.66 -5.56 4.93
N TYR A 171 -13.39 -4.64 4.31
CA TYR A 171 -14.83 -4.48 4.51
C TYR A 171 -15.63 -5.51 3.72
N ASP A 172 -15.21 -5.80 2.49
CA ASP A 172 -15.88 -6.72 1.60
C ASP A 172 -14.94 -7.25 0.50
N TYR A 173 -15.35 -8.31 -0.18
CA TYR A 173 -14.68 -8.87 -1.36
C TYR A 173 -15.66 -8.94 -2.54
N ILE A 174 -15.45 -8.11 -3.55
CA ILE A 174 -16.28 -8.08 -4.76
C ILE A 174 -15.62 -8.96 -5.83
N ARG A 175 -16.29 -10.04 -6.26
CA ARG A 175 -15.78 -10.87 -7.35
C ARG A 175 -15.79 -10.09 -8.66
N VAL A 176 -14.69 -10.15 -9.41
CA VAL A 176 -14.65 -9.61 -10.77
C VAL A 176 -15.47 -10.53 -11.67
N PRO A 177 -16.46 -10.01 -12.44
CA PRO A 177 -17.29 -10.85 -13.30
C PRO A 177 -16.48 -11.61 -14.35
N LYS A 178 -17.02 -12.73 -14.84
CA LYS A 178 -16.49 -13.36 -16.06
C LYS A 178 -17.03 -12.61 -17.29
N THR A 179 -16.22 -12.56 -18.34
CA THR A 179 -16.67 -12.18 -19.68
C THR A 179 -17.20 -13.41 -20.42
N GLU A 180 -17.68 -13.24 -21.64
CA GLU A 180 -18.01 -14.38 -22.52
C GLU A 180 -16.81 -15.32 -22.73
N TRP A 181 -15.59 -14.77 -22.72
CA TRP A 181 -14.37 -15.46 -23.12
C TRP A 181 -13.44 -15.86 -21.96
N GLU A 182 -13.52 -15.20 -20.81
CA GLU A 182 -12.57 -15.39 -19.71
C GLU A 182 -13.22 -15.21 -18.33
N ASP A 183 -12.92 -16.15 -17.41
CA ASP A 183 -13.03 -15.87 -15.97
C ASP A 183 -11.66 -15.37 -15.50
N PRO A 184 -11.55 -14.10 -15.04
CA PRO A 184 -10.26 -13.56 -14.65
C PRO A 184 -9.73 -14.20 -13.35
N GLU A 185 -10.57 -14.92 -12.60
CA GLU A 185 -10.24 -15.47 -11.28
C GLU A 185 -9.70 -14.39 -10.33
N LEU A 186 -10.29 -13.19 -10.37
CA LEU A 186 -9.93 -12.02 -9.56
C LEU A 186 -11.03 -11.64 -8.58
N SER A 187 -10.64 -11.03 -7.46
CA SER A 187 -11.54 -10.35 -6.53
C SER A 187 -10.98 -8.99 -6.14
N LEU A 188 -11.86 -8.06 -5.79
CA LEU A 188 -11.53 -6.74 -5.29
C LEU A 188 -11.74 -6.72 -3.79
N ALA A 189 -10.68 -6.54 -3.01
CA ALA A 189 -10.82 -6.23 -1.59
C ALA A 189 -11.19 -4.76 -1.40
N VAL A 190 -12.23 -4.49 -0.62
CA VAL A 190 -12.66 -3.14 -0.26
C VAL A 190 -12.01 -2.75 1.06
N MET A 191 -11.14 -1.75 1.03
CA MET A 191 -10.32 -1.33 2.17
C MET A 191 -10.55 0.16 2.50
N PRO A 192 -10.32 0.61 3.73
CA PRO A 192 -10.35 2.04 4.06
C PRO A 192 -9.32 2.84 3.25
N SER A 193 -9.66 4.09 2.94
CA SER A 193 -8.65 5.07 2.53
C SER A 193 -7.80 5.48 3.73
N LEU A 194 -6.56 4.98 3.75
CA LEU A 194 -5.54 5.29 4.76
C LEU A 194 -4.63 6.44 4.30
N ARG A 195 -3.86 7.00 5.23
CA ARG A 195 -2.89 8.07 4.98
C ARG A 195 -1.46 7.54 5.00
N ARG A 196 -0.62 8.06 4.12
CA ARG A 196 0.84 7.86 4.15
C ARG A 196 1.50 8.74 5.21
N PRO A 197 2.71 8.39 5.68
CA PRO A 197 3.45 9.21 6.64
C PRO A 197 3.53 10.70 6.26
N GLU A 198 3.88 10.99 5.01
CA GLU A 198 4.03 12.37 4.48
C GLU A 198 2.72 13.18 4.54
N GLN A 199 1.58 12.49 4.49
CA GLN A 199 0.25 13.10 4.53
C GLN A 199 -0.25 13.33 5.94
N LEU A 200 0.36 12.69 6.94
CA LEU A 200 -0.05 12.88 8.31
C LEU A 200 0.33 14.27 8.77
N GLY A 201 1.53 14.78 8.47
CA GLY A 201 1.93 16.09 8.97
C GLY A 201 1.54 16.24 10.44
N TYR A 202 1.78 15.17 11.23
CA TYR A 202 1.48 15.02 12.67
C TYR A 202 2.61 14.31 13.43
N PHE A 203 3.61 13.75 12.72
CA PHE A 203 4.89 13.30 13.30
C PHE A 203 5.77 14.47 13.72
N TRP A 204 5.19 15.45 14.40
CA TRP A 204 5.89 16.65 14.82
C TRP A 204 6.51 16.50 16.19
N ILE A 205 6.16 15.48 16.97
CA ILE A 205 6.73 15.25 18.30
C ILE A 205 7.11 13.77 18.48
N TYR A 206 8.14 13.51 19.28
CA TYR A 206 8.63 12.16 19.53
C TYR A 206 7.60 11.22 20.17
N GLY A 207 6.65 11.75 20.95
CA GLY A 207 5.59 10.94 21.54
C GLY A 207 4.76 10.18 20.50
N PHE A 208 4.35 10.84 19.41
CA PHE A 208 3.64 10.15 18.32
C PHE A 208 4.55 9.20 17.53
N VAL A 209 5.83 9.54 17.37
CA VAL A 209 6.81 8.65 16.73
C VAL A 209 6.93 7.36 17.53
N PHE A 210 7.13 7.44 18.84
CA PHE A 210 7.21 6.25 19.69
C PHE A 210 5.91 5.46 19.73
N HIS A 211 4.75 6.12 19.69
CA HIS A 211 3.46 5.41 19.61
C HIS A 211 3.34 4.59 18.32
N VAL A 212 3.75 5.17 17.19
CA VAL A 212 3.74 4.45 15.90
C VAL A 212 4.74 3.31 15.87
N ILE A 213 5.94 3.52 16.39
CA ILE A 213 6.96 2.47 16.49
C ILE A 213 6.45 1.32 17.37
N LYS A 214 5.88 1.64 18.55
CA LYS A 214 5.30 0.65 19.48
C LYS A 214 4.23 -0.20 18.80
N GLN A 215 3.22 0.42 18.19
CA GLN A 215 2.14 -0.30 17.49
C GLN A 215 2.68 -1.22 16.39
N SER A 216 3.79 -0.85 15.76
CA SER A 216 4.37 -1.61 14.66
C SER A 216 5.19 -2.80 15.15
N PHE A 217 5.88 -2.66 16.27
CA PHE A 217 6.50 -3.78 16.97
C PHE A 217 5.47 -4.78 17.49
N GLU A 218 4.46 -4.30 18.21
CA GLU A 218 3.36 -5.15 18.70
C GLU A 218 2.62 -5.83 17.55
N GLY A 219 2.41 -5.08 16.47
CA GLY A 219 1.79 -5.57 15.25
C GLY A 219 2.56 -6.68 14.56
N LEU A 220 3.88 -6.48 14.41
CA LEU A 220 4.75 -7.48 13.83
C LEU A 220 4.84 -8.72 14.72
N ALA A 221 4.95 -8.54 16.03
CA ALA A 221 4.94 -9.64 16.99
C ALA A 221 3.64 -10.45 16.90
N PHE A 222 2.49 -9.78 16.74
CA PHE A 222 1.22 -10.45 16.52
C PHE A 222 1.21 -11.26 15.21
N LEU A 223 1.66 -10.70 14.08
CA LEU A 223 1.75 -11.44 12.82
C LEU A 223 2.67 -12.66 12.95
N HIS A 224 3.85 -12.48 13.54
CA HIS A 224 4.82 -13.56 13.75
C HIS A 224 4.27 -14.66 14.66
N SER A 225 3.50 -14.30 15.70
CA SER A 225 2.81 -15.26 16.57
C SER A 225 1.77 -16.12 15.84
N LEU A 226 1.28 -15.66 14.68
CA LEU A 226 0.37 -16.41 13.80
C LEU A 226 1.11 -17.18 12.69
N GLY A 227 2.45 -17.18 12.73
CA GLY A 227 3.30 -17.78 11.70
C GLY A 227 3.30 -16.99 10.39
N ILE A 228 2.93 -15.72 10.41
CA ILE A 228 2.87 -14.87 9.21
C ILE A 228 4.10 -13.97 9.17
N ALA A 229 4.88 -14.07 8.09
CA ALA A 229 5.91 -13.10 7.76
C ALA A 229 5.44 -12.21 6.60
N HIS A 230 5.61 -10.89 6.72
CA HIS A 230 5.13 -9.91 5.76
C HIS A 230 6.01 -9.85 4.50
N ARG A 231 7.34 -9.91 4.68
CA ARG A 231 8.39 -9.99 3.64
C ARG A 231 8.54 -8.79 2.71
N ASP A 232 7.73 -7.74 2.92
CA ASP A 232 7.83 -6.45 2.21
C ASP A 232 7.50 -5.26 3.12
N ILE A 233 8.00 -5.29 4.36
CA ILE A 233 7.88 -4.15 5.28
C ILE A 233 8.74 -3.01 4.72
N CYS A 234 8.08 -1.89 4.42
CA CYS A 234 8.72 -0.68 3.90
C CYS A 234 7.79 0.52 4.14
N THR A 235 8.31 1.73 3.97
CA THR A 235 7.60 2.97 4.35
C THR A 235 6.32 3.18 3.55
N SER A 236 6.31 2.78 2.27
CA SER A 236 5.12 2.81 1.42
C SER A 236 4.05 1.78 1.80
N ASN A 237 4.39 0.75 2.57
CA ASN A 237 3.48 -0.31 3.00
C ASN A 237 3.01 -0.14 4.46
N ILE A 238 3.43 0.93 5.14
CA ILE A 238 2.93 1.33 6.45
C ILE A 238 2.06 2.57 6.28
N MET A 239 0.77 2.43 6.62
CA MET A 239 -0.22 3.48 6.48
C MET A 239 -0.98 3.70 7.79
N PHE A 240 -1.74 4.79 7.86
CA PHE A 240 -2.35 5.25 9.11
C PHE A 240 -3.83 5.55 8.95
N SER A 241 -4.59 5.33 10.03
CA SER A 241 -5.98 5.77 10.15
C SER A 241 -6.12 7.31 10.08
N LYS A 242 -7.36 7.77 9.96
CA LYS A 242 -7.69 9.20 10.09
C LYS A 242 -7.75 9.59 11.57
N GLY A 243 -6.99 10.62 11.95
CA GLY A 243 -7.09 11.29 13.25
C GLY A 243 -6.39 10.57 14.39
N PRO A 244 -6.17 11.26 15.53
CA PRO A 244 -5.66 10.64 16.74
C PRO A 244 -6.76 9.91 17.53
N PRO A 245 -6.45 8.78 18.18
CA PRO A 245 -5.18 8.07 18.07
C PRO A 245 -5.03 7.45 16.67
N PHE A 246 -3.85 7.67 16.07
CA PHE A 246 -3.54 7.08 14.77
C PHE A 246 -3.32 5.59 14.98
N ARG A 247 -4.01 4.76 14.19
CA ARG A 247 -3.76 3.32 14.13
C ARG A 247 -2.84 3.02 12.97
N VAL A 248 -1.80 2.24 13.23
CA VAL A 248 -0.88 1.75 12.20
C VAL A 248 -1.52 0.57 11.48
N TYR A 249 -1.36 0.55 10.16
CA TYR A 249 -1.75 -0.55 9.31
C TYR A 249 -0.62 -0.93 8.36
N PHE A 250 -0.30 -2.21 8.32
CA PHE A 250 0.49 -2.82 7.27
C PHE A 250 -0.45 -3.16 6.11
N ILE A 251 -0.05 -2.72 4.93
CA ILE A 251 -0.71 -3.03 3.66
C ILE A 251 0.22 -3.88 2.80
N ASP A 252 -0.36 -4.48 1.78
CA ASP A 252 0.36 -5.26 0.76
C ASP A 252 0.98 -6.57 1.26
N PHE A 253 0.12 -7.55 1.47
CA PHE A 253 0.49 -8.92 1.81
C PHE A 253 0.81 -9.77 0.56
N GLY A 254 1.10 -9.14 -0.59
CA GLY A 254 1.37 -9.82 -1.85
C GLY A 254 2.61 -10.73 -1.82
N LEU A 255 3.58 -10.41 -0.96
CA LEU A 255 4.79 -11.21 -0.71
C LEU A 255 4.73 -12.01 0.59
N ALA A 256 3.69 -11.83 1.39
CA ALA A 256 3.58 -12.44 2.70
C ALA A 256 3.40 -13.96 2.59
N SER A 257 3.76 -14.66 3.67
CA SER A 257 3.63 -16.12 3.73
C SER A 257 3.22 -16.55 5.13
N GLN A 258 2.36 -17.57 5.19
CA GLN A 258 1.92 -18.18 6.44
C GLN A 258 2.56 -19.56 6.57
N PHE A 259 3.15 -19.83 7.74
CA PHE A 259 3.85 -21.06 8.06
C PHE A 259 3.16 -21.79 9.23
N ASP A 260 3.23 -23.13 9.23
CA ASP A 260 2.89 -23.90 10.43
C ASP A 260 3.97 -23.67 11.48
N LEU A 261 3.57 -23.12 12.63
CA LEU A 261 4.47 -22.85 13.76
C LEU A 261 5.20 -24.12 14.25
N ARG A 262 4.59 -25.29 14.10
CA ARG A 262 5.20 -26.58 14.48
C ARG A 262 6.31 -27.01 13.53
N SER A 263 6.38 -26.40 12.35
CA SER A 263 7.39 -26.68 11.32
C SER A 263 8.50 -25.63 11.28
N LEU A 264 8.59 -24.74 12.27
CA LEU A 264 9.68 -23.77 12.37
C LEU A 264 11.00 -24.45 12.79
N PRO A 265 12.16 -23.92 12.37
CA PRO A 265 12.33 -22.74 11.52
C PRO A 265 12.03 -23.02 10.04
N GLN A 266 11.29 -22.12 9.39
CA GLN A 266 11.08 -22.14 7.95
C GLN A 266 12.10 -21.23 7.26
N ARG A 267 12.49 -21.61 6.05
CA ARG A 267 13.37 -20.80 5.21
C ARG A 267 12.74 -20.65 3.84
N VAL A 268 12.78 -19.43 3.29
CA VAL A 268 12.19 -19.12 2.00
C VAL A 268 13.23 -18.59 1.01
N THR A 269 12.86 -18.59 -0.28
CA THR A 269 13.64 -17.95 -1.34
C THR A 269 13.17 -16.51 -1.49
N TRP A 270 14.11 -15.59 -1.68
CA TRP A 270 13.78 -14.18 -1.85
C TRP A 270 13.20 -13.98 -3.25
N VAL A 271 12.03 -13.36 -3.33
CA VAL A 271 11.28 -13.18 -4.59
C VAL A 271 10.92 -11.72 -4.85
N GLY A 272 11.30 -10.82 -3.94
CA GLY A 272 10.93 -9.42 -3.98
C GLY A 272 11.04 -8.77 -2.61
N GLY A 273 10.81 -7.46 -2.57
CA GLY A 273 10.96 -6.62 -1.38
C GLY A 273 11.50 -5.25 -1.77
N LYS A 274 11.17 -4.19 -1.04
CA LYS A 274 11.73 -2.85 -1.27
C LYS A 274 13.00 -2.55 -0.46
N ILE A 275 13.23 -3.30 0.62
CA ILE A 275 14.41 -3.16 1.47
C ILE A 275 15.48 -4.17 1.04
N GLN A 276 16.73 -3.70 0.90
CA GLN A 276 17.88 -4.57 0.63
C GLN A 276 18.29 -5.26 1.93
N LEU A 277 18.11 -6.58 1.99
CA LEU A 277 18.54 -7.40 3.12
C LEU A 277 20.03 -7.78 2.96
N PRO A 278 20.84 -7.83 4.02
CA PRO A 278 22.26 -8.20 3.92
C PRO A 278 22.47 -9.66 3.49
N GLU A 279 21.52 -10.55 3.80
CA GLU A 279 21.50 -11.95 3.37
C GLU A 279 21.05 -12.15 1.91
N VAL A 280 20.58 -11.10 1.23
CA VAL A 280 20.16 -11.16 -0.18
C VAL A 280 21.28 -10.62 -1.08
N PRO A 281 21.75 -11.40 -2.07
CA PRO A 281 22.74 -10.93 -3.03
C PRO A 281 22.30 -9.61 -3.67
N HIS A 282 23.18 -8.59 -3.64
CA HIS A 282 22.90 -7.25 -4.13
C HIS A 282 22.36 -7.24 -5.57
N LYS A 283 22.93 -8.08 -6.44
CA LYS A 283 22.50 -8.22 -7.84
C LYS A 283 21.05 -8.68 -7.97
N SER A 284 20.60 -9.61 -7.12
CA SER A 284 19.20 -10.08 -7.15
C SER A 284 18.23 -8.96 -6.79
N PHE A 285 18.60 -8.11 -5.84
CA PHE A 285 17.81 -6.94 -5.45
C PHE A 285 17.76 -5.87 -6.55
N THR A 286 18.91 -5.50 -7.13
CA THR A 286 18.98 -4.47 -8.19
C THR A 286 18.24 -4.90 -9.45
N ASP A 287 18.41 -6.16 -9.85
CA ASP A 287 17.83 -6.71 -11.08
C ASP A 287 16.36 -7.13 -10.88
N ARG A 288 15.85 -7.07 -9.64
CA ARG A 288 14.52 -7.53 -9.23
C ARG A 288 14.26 -8.99 -9.63
N GLN A 289 15.31 -9.82 -9.56
CA GLN A 289 15.26 -11.24 -9.89
C GLN A 289 15.23 -12.08 -8.62
N PRO A 290 14.41 -13.14 -8.55
CA PRO A 290 14.47 -14.08 -7.44
C PRO A 290 15.89 -14.61 -7.23
N VAL A 291 16.29 -14.79 -5.97
CA VAL A 291 17.57 -15.42 -5.66
C VAL A 291 17.55 -16.89 -6.08
N ASP A 292 18.74 -17.48 -6.20
CA ASP A 292 18.87 -18.91 -6.46
C ASP A 292 18.09 -19.73 -5.41
N ARG A 293 17.42 -20.79 -5.85
CA ARG A 293 16.61 -21.65 -4.97
C ARG A 293 17.45 -22.47 -3.99
N SER A 294 18.77 -22.39 -3.98
CA SER A 294 19.61 -22.90 -2.89
C SER A 294 19.77 -21.88 -1.77
N THR A 295 19.63 -20.58 -2.05
CA THR A 295 19.69 -19.51 -1.05
C THR A 295 18.37 -19.42 -0.30
N ARG A 296 18.44 -19.73 1.00
CA ARG A 296 17.30 -19.88 1.91
C ARG A 296 17.50 -18.95 3.09
N TYR A 297 16.56 -18.03 3.33
CA TYR A 297 16.65 -17.05 4.43
C TYR A 297 15.48 -17.18 5.40
N ASP A 298 15.68 -16.65 6.62
CA ASP A 298 14.66 -16.57 7.65
C ASP A 298 13.72 -15.39 7.36
N PRO A 299 12.44 -15.62 7.02
CA PRO A 299 11.53 -14.54 6.68
C PRO A 299 11.16 -13.68 7.90
N PHE A 300 11.21 -14.23 9.11
CA PHE A 300 10.88 -13.50 10.33
C PHE A 300 12.02 -12.55 10.70
N ALA A 301 13.27 -13.02 10.68
CA ALA A 301 14.43 -12.16 10.90
C ALA A 301 14.60 -11.09 9.80
N ALA A 302 14.16 -11.37 8.57
CA ALA A 302 14.11 -10.38 7.50
C ALA A 302 13.08 -9.27 7.77
N ASP A 303 11.90 -9.61 8.30
CA ASP A 303 10.90 -8.61 8.70
C ASP A 303 11.43 -7.69 9.82
N ILE A 304 12.18 -8.24 10.78
CA ILE A 304 12.80 -7.45 11.87
C ILE A 304 13.77 -6.42 11.29
N TYR A 305 14.66 -6.85 10.41
CA TYR A 305 15.60 -5.97 9.73
C TYR A 305 14.85 -4.89 8.93
N ALA A 306 13.86 -5.29 8.13
CA ALA A 306 13.09 -4.38 7.29
C ALA A 306 12.27 -3.36 8.10
N LEU A 307 11.73 -3.76 9.25
CA LEU A 307 11.01 -2.85 10.15
C LEU A 307 11.93 -1.76 10.70
N TYR A 308 13.14 -2.12 11.16
CA TYR A 308 14.10 -1.14 11.62
C TYR A 308 14.54 -0.18 10.51
N ASP A 309 14.92 -0.71 9.34
CA ASP A 309 15.35 0.10 8.18
C ASP A 309 14.26 1.09 7.73
N THR A 310 13.00 0.63 7.74
CA THR A 310 11.82 1.46 7.47
C THR A 310 11.71 2.68 8.40
N TYR A 311 12.01 2.53 9.69
CA TYR A 311 11.92 3.62 10.67
C TYR A 311 13.14 4.54 10.66
N LEU A 312 14.34 3.98 10.44
CA LEU A 312 15.59 4.75 10.44
C LEU A 312 15.73 5.65 9.20
N LEU A 313 15.17 5.23 8.05
CA LEU A 313 15.26 5.99 6.81
C LEU A 313 14.32 7.21 6.76
N ASP A 314 13.12 7.11 7.35
CA ASP A 314 12.04 8.06 7.04
C ASP A 314 11.46 8.84 8.24
N LEU A 315 11.69 8.44 9.51
CA LEU A 315 10.88 8.97 10.62
C LEU A 315 11.58 9.84 11.67
N THR A 316 12.91 9.76 11.87
CA THR A 316 13.81 10.74 12.58
C THR A 316 15.05 10.01 13.09
N GLU A 317 16.16 10.72 13.34
CA GLU A 317 17.24 10.20 14.22
C GLU A 317 16.64 9.84 15.59
N LEU A 318 16.51 8.55 15.87
CA LEU A 318 16.09 8.09 17.19
C LEU A 318 17.15 8.52 18.23
N PRO A 319 16.74 8.78 19.48
CA PRO A 319 17.69 9.07 20.53
C PRO A 319 18.77 7.98 20.64
N PRO A 320 20.02 8.34 21.01
CA PRO A 320 21.14 7.39 21.07
C PRO A 320 20.91 6.14 21.93
N PHE A 321 20.01 6.19 22.91
CA PHE A 321 19.70 5.04 23.75
C PHE A 321 18.84 3.97 23.03
N PHE A 322 18.29 4.25 21.85
CA PHE A 322 17.70 3.21 20.99
C PHE A 322 18.73 2.50 20.09
N ASN A 323 19.99 2.94 20.10
CA ASN A 323 21.02 2.38 19.22
C ASN A 323 21.23 0.89 19.48
N ASP A 324 21.27 0.45 20.75
CA ASP A 324 21.49 -0.95 21.10
C ASP A 324 20.42 -1.87 20.48
N LEU A 325 19.14 -1.48 20.57
CA LEU A 325 18.04 -2.21 19.92
C LEU A 325 18.17 -2.18 18.40
N GLY A 326 18.55 -1.03 17.84
CA GLY A 326 18.74 -0.87 16.41
C GLY A 326 19.86 -1.74 15.84
N GLU A 327 21.00 -1.80 16.53
CA GLU A 327 22.13 -2.66 16.18
C GLU A 327 21.75 -4.14 16.21
N LEU A 328 20.96 -4.56 17.20
CA LEU A 328 20.43 -5.92 17.28
C LEU A 328 19.49 -6.25 16.11
N MET A 329 18.53 -5.38 15.80
CA MET A 329 17.57 -5.60 14.71
C MET A 329 18.23 -5.58 13.32
N HIS A 330 19.26 -4.77 13.15
CA HIS A 330 19.98 -4.57 11.89
C HIS A 330 21.25 -5.44 11.79
N ALA A 331 21.39 -6.44 12.67
CA ALA A 331 22.53 -7.35 12.66
C ALA A 331 22.70 -8.00 11.26
N PRO A 332 23.92 -8.00 10.68
CA PRO A 332 24.17 -8.59 9.36
C PRO A 332 23.81 -10.08 9.29
N ASP A 333 24.11 -10.83 10.35
CA ASP A 333 23.69 -12.21 10.50
C ASP A 333 22.24 -12.27 11.04
N PRO A 334 21.28 -12.82 10.28
CA PRO A 334 19.90 -12.94 10.71
C PRO A 334 19.71 -13.73 12.02
N ALA A 335 20.62 -14.63 12.38
CA ALA A 335 20.54 -15.41 13.60
C ALA A 335 20.77 -14.58 14.88
N ASN A 336 21.41 -13.41 14.75
CA ASN A 336 21.66 -12.50 15.86
C ASN A 336 20.53 -11.47 16.05
N ARG A 337 19.53 -11.46 15.16
CA ARG A 337 18.39 -10.55 15.27
C ARG A 337 17.41 -11.08 16.32
N PRO A 338 16.86 -10.20 17.18
CA PRO A 338 15.85 -10.59 18.17
C PRO A 338 14.56 -11.04 17.51
N ARG A 339 13.75 -11.82 18.22
CA ARG A 339 12.37 -12.11 17.79
C ARG A 339 11.50 -10.85 17.94
N ALA A 340 10.38 -10.81 17.21
CA ALA A 340 9.46 -9.67 17.28
C ALA A 340 8.92 -9.40 18.70
N ASP A 341 8.63 -10.44 19.49
CA ASP A 341 8.21 -10.31 20.90
C ASP A 341 9.33 -9.75 21.79
N GLU A 342 10.58 -10.12 21.53
CA GLU A 342 11.74 -9.57 22.22
C GLU A 342 11.96 -8.10 21.85
N CYS A 343 11.76 -7.72 20.58
CA CYS A 343 11.80 -6.31 20.16
C CYS A 343 10.80 -5.45 20.92
N VAL A 344 9.57 -5.94 21.15
CA VAL A 344 8.56 -5.23 21.95
C VAL A 344 9.09 -4.99 23.36
N GLN A 345 9.62 -6.02 24.02
CA GLN A 345 10.13 -5.91 25.39
C GLN A 345 11.32 -4.94 25.49
N LEU A 346 12.28 -5.04 24.57
CA LEU A 346 13.45 -4.16 24.52
C LEU A 346 13.04 -2.71 24.26
N PHE A 347 12.11 -2.48 23.32
CA PHE A 347 11.60 -1.15 23.03
C PHE A 347 10.89 -0.53 24.24
N GLU A 348 10.07 -1.31 24.97
CA GLU A 348 9.41 -0.83 26.19
C GLU A 348 10.39 -0.48 27.31
N LEU A 349 11.49 -1.23 27.43
CA LEU A 349 12.56 -0.92 28.40
C LEU A 349 13.23 0.41 28.07
N GLU A 350 13.54 0.65 26.80
CA GLU A 350 14.11 1.94 26.36
C GLU A 350 13.11 3.09 26.50
N LEU A 351 11.84 2.87 26.20
CA LEU A 351 10.80 3.88 26.34
C LEU A 351 10.65 4.37 27.80
N LYS A 352 10.81 3.49 28.79
CA LYS A 352 10.79 3.85 30.22
C LYS A 352 11.92 4.79 30.63
N ARG A 353 13.01 4.84 29.86
CA ARG A 353 14.17 5.72 30.11
C ARG A 353 13.97 7.10 29.49
N VAL A 354 12.97 7.25 28.61
CA VAL A 354 12.65 8.52 27.93
C VAL A 354 12.04 9.50 28.96
N PRO A 355 12.65 10.66 29.22
CA PRO A 355 12.03 11.69 30.05
C PRO A 355 10.73 12.17 29.41
N TRP A 356 9.67 12.36 30.20
CA TRP A 356 8.37 12.75 29.67
C TRP A 356 8.41 14.03 28.83
N GLN A 357 9.31 14.98 29.14
CA GLN A 357 9.48 16.20 28.35
C GLN A 357 9.93 15.91 26.91
N TYR A 358 10.68 14.83 26.72
CA TYR A 358 11.16 14.40 25.40
C TYR A 358 10.00 13.98 24.49
N LEU A 359 8.93 13.40 25.04
CA LEU A 359 7.74 13.02 24.28
C LEU A 359 7.07 14.22 23.60
N TYR A 360 7.18 15.40 24.20
CA TYR A 360 6.64 16.65 23.64
C TYR A 360 7.64 17.39 22.77
N GLN A 361 8.89 16.95 22.64
CA GLN A 361 9.88 17.65 21.82
C GLN A 361 9.56 17.56 20.33
N PRO A 362 9.76 18.64 19.57
CA PRO A 362 9.58 18.61 18.13
C PRO A 362 10.59 17.68 17.44
N THR A 363 10.14 16.89 16.46
CA THR A 363 11.00 16.03 15.63
C THR A 363 11.90 16.84 14.69
N ILE A 364 11.40 17.97 14.18
CA ILE A 364 12.17 18.92 13.37
C ILE A 364 12.20 20.27 14.10
N PRO A 365 13.39 20.80 14.43
CA PRO A 365 13.52 22.12 15.03
C PRO A 365 12.99 23.25 14.13
N PHE A 366 12.25 24.19 14.72
CA PHE A 366 11.67 25.35 14.01
C PHE A 366 12.70 26.13 13.18
N ARG A 367 13.93 26.30 13.70
CA ARG A 367 15.02 27.01 12.99
C ARG A 367 15.37 26.34 11.67
N ILE A 368 15.40 25.01 11.65
CA ILE A 368 15.72 24.22 10.45
C ILE A 368 14.60 24.40 9.41
N THR A 369 13.33 24.29 9.83
CA THR A 369 12.18 24.53 8.94
C THR A 369 12.19 25.97 8.39
N TYR A 370 12.48 26.96 9.23
CA TYR A 370 12.56 28.35 8.82
C TYR A 370 13.62 28.59 7.74
N CYS A 371 14.83 28.06 7.94
CA CYS A 371 15.91 28.19 6.98
C CYS A 371 15.63 27.48 5.64
N MET A 372 14.97 26.32 5.67
CA MET A 372 14.74 25.52 4.46
C MET A 372 13.53 25.96 3.62
N VAL A 373 12.41 26.30 4.27
CA VAL A 373 11.12 26.50 3.57
C VAL A 373 10.46 27.85 3.86
N GLY A 374 11.17 28.73 4.59
CA GLY A 374 10.75 30.10 4.87
C GLY A 374 9.66 30.23 5.93
N TRP A 375 9.34 31.48 6.27
CA TRP A 375 8.49 31.83 7.42
C TRP A 375 7.08 31.23 7.36
N LYS A 376 6.41 31.26 6.19
CA LYS A 376 5.03 30.74 6.06
C LYS A 376 4.94 29.24 6.32
N ALA A 377 5.95 28.47 5.93
CA ALA A 377 6.00 27.03 6.19
C ALA A 377 6.38 26.75 7.65
N ALA A 378 7.35 27.49 8.20
CA ALA A 378 7.73 27.38 9.61
C ALA A 378 6.57 27.72 10.57
N ALA A 379 5.79 28.77 10.28
CA ALA A 379 4.61 29.12 11.08
C ALA A 379 3.54 28.01 11.04
N ARG A 380 3.29 27.41 9.87
CA ARG A 380 2.38 26.26 9.74
C ARG A 380 2.89 25.06 10.55
N HIS A 381 4.18 24.76 10.46
CA HIS A 381 4.83 23.71 11.24
C HIS A 381 4.63 23.94 12.74
N PHE A 382 4.91 25.14 13.25
CA PHE A 382 4.75 25.49 14.66
C PHE A 382 3.31 25.24 15.15
N VAL A 383 2.31 25.69 14.39
CA VAL A 383 0.89 25.46 14.71
C VAL A 383 0.57 23.97 14.74
N GLN A 384 1.10 23.18 13.81
CA GLN A 384 0.85 21.75 13.79
C GLN A 384 1.59 21.00 14.91
N THR A 385 2.79 21.43 15.30
CA THR A 385 3.51 20.92 16.48
C THR A 385 2.73 21.19 17.76
N ALA A 386 2.22 22.41 17.95
CA ALA A 386 1.40 22.75 19.12
C ALA A 386 0.10 21.93 19.17
N ARG A 387 -0.55 21.72 18.01
CA ARG A 387 -1.69 20.80 17.90
C ARG A 387 -1.32 19.37 18.25
N ALA A 388 -0.18 18.88 17.77
CA ALA A 388 0.30 17.54 18.09
C ALA A 388 0.55 17.38 19.60
N MET A 389 1.22 18.34 20.25
CA MET A 389 1.40 18.34 21.71
C MET A 389 0.06 18.27 22.46
N PHE A 390 -0.92 19.06 22.04
CA PHE A 390 -2.26 19.06 22.64
C PHE A 390 -2.98 17.72 22.45
N LEU A 391 -2.97 17.17 21.23
CA LEU A 391 -3.59 15.87 20.94
C LEU A 391 -2.90 14.74 21.69
N PHE A 392 -1.58 14.81 21.83
CA PHE A 392 -0.81 13.86 22.60
C PHE A 392 -1.07 13.96 24.09
N PHE A 393 -1.28 15.16 24.63
CA PHE A 393 -1.76 15.32 26.00
C PHE A 393 -3.14 14.67 26.21
N LEU A 394 -4.07 14.79 25.24
CA LEU A 394 -5.40 14.19 25.36
C LEU A 394 -5.42 12.66 25.19
N PHE A 395 -4.63 12.13 24.25
CA PHE A 395 -4.74 10.74 23.79
C PHE A 395 -3.47 9.91 24.02
N GLY A 396 -2.36 10.53 24.39
CA GLY A 396 -1.06 9.88 24.56
C GLY A 396 -0.91 9.12 25.89
N HIS A 397 -1.89 9.17 26.79
CA HIS A 397 -1.88 8.39 28.04
C HIS A 397 -1.94 6.87 27.83
N THR A 398 -2.21 6.40 26.61
CA THR A 398 -2.20 4.97 26.26
C THR A 398 -0.84 4.46 25.78
N LEU A 399 0.22 5.28 25.86
CA LEU A 399 1.59 4.88 25.54
C LEU A 399 2.21 3.99 26.61
#